data_AF-A0A7X5SCC2-F1
#
_entry.id   AF-A0A7X5SCC2-F1
#
_cell.length_a   1.000
_cell.length_b   1.000
_cell.length_c   1.000
_cell.angle_alpha   90.00
_cell.angle_beta   90.00
_cell.angle_gamma   90.00
#
_symmetry.space_group_name_H-M   'P 1'
#
loop_
_entity.id
_entity.type
_entity.pdbx_description
1 polymer ?
#
loop_
_entity_poly.entity_id
_entity_poly.type
_entity_poly.pdbx_seq_one_letter_code
_entity_poly.pdbx_strand_id
1 'polypeptide(L)'
;QMQVKLLRAIQEKSVRPVGASSESLVDVRILSATHKNLGDLVSDGRFRHDLYYRINVIELRVPPLRERGGDLPQLAAAIIARLAHSHGRPIPLLTQSAL
;
A
#
# COMPACT_ATOMS: atom_id res chain seq x y z
N GLN A 1 8.62 6.55 19.54
CA GLN A 1 7.48 6.08 18.71
C GLN A 1 7.79 6.33 17.24
N MET A 2 7.55 5.35 16.35
CA MET A 2 7.95 5.38 14.93
C MET A 2 7.36 6.58 14.14
N GLN A 3 6.14 7.00 14.48
CA GLN A 3 5.45 8.11 13.79
C GLN A 3 6.24 9.43 13.82
N VAL A 4 6.98 9.70 14.91
CA VAL A 4 7.82 10.91 15.04
C VAL A 4 9.01 10.86 14.09
N LYS A 5 9.62 9.69 13.93
CA LYS A 5 10.78 9.51 13.03
C LYS A 5 10.36 9.68 11.56
N LEU A 6 9.18 9.15 11.21
CA LEU A 6 8.64 9.31 9.85
C LEU A 6 8.27 10.76 9.55
N LEU A 7 7.63 11.46 10.50
CA LEU A 7 7.32 12.88 10.35
C LEU A 7 8.57 13.72 10.09
N ARG A 8 9.64 13.49 10.86
CA ARG A 8 10.93 14.14 10.62
C ARG A 8 11.48 13.84 9.23
N ALA A 9 11.49 12.57 8.82
CA ALA A 9 11.98 12.19 7.50
C ALA A 9 11.21 12.90 6.35
N ILE A 10 9.91 13.12 6.51
CA ILE A 10 9.09 13.85 5.55
C ILE A 10 9.41 15.36 5.56
N GLN A 11 9.57 15.95 6.75
CA GLN A 11 9.78 17.39 6.92
C GLN A 11 11.20 17.83 6.55
N GLU A 12 12.21 17.10 7.05
CA GLU A 12 13.63 17.41 6.93
C GLU A 12 14.24 16.82 5.65
N LYS A 13 13.51 15.92 4.95
CA LYS A 13 14.01 15.14 3.80
C LYS A 13 15.35 14.45 4.11
N SER A 14 15.49 14.00 5.34
CA SER A 14 16.68 13.34 5.84
C SER A 14 16.32 12.08 6.62
N VAL A 15 17.23 11.10 6.64
CA VAL A 15 17.08 9.91 7.49
C VAL A 15 18.35 9.70 8.30
N ARG A 16 18.17 9.21 9.52
CA ARG A 16 19.26 8.83 10.41
C ARG A 16 19.24 7.32 10.65
N PRO A 17 20.27 6.57 10.20
CA PRO A 17 20.40 5.16 10.54
C PRO A 17 20.40 4.96 12.06
N VAL A 18 19.89 3.81 12.51
CA VAL A 18 19.87 3.49 13.94
C VAL A 18 21.30 3.39 14.46
N GLY A 19 21.62 4.15 15.50
CA GLY A 19 22.97 4.21 16.08
C GLY A 19 23.91 5.24 15.43
N ALA A 20 23.52 5.86 14.32
CA ALA A 20 24.31 6.92 13.71
C ALA A 20 24.11 8.28 14.40
N SER A 21 25.15 9.10 14.37
CA SER A 21 25.13 10.49 14.83
C SER A 21 24.74 11.48 13.72
N SER A 22 24.98 11.14 12.45
CA SER A 22 24.70 11.99 11.30
C SER A 22 23.43 11.60 10.56
N GLU A 23 22.82 12.59 9.91
CA GLU A 23 21.69 12.41 9.00
C GLU A 23 22.16 12.40 7.55
N SER A 24 21.41 11.72 6.68
CA SER A 24 21.63 11.70 5.24
C SER A 24 20.42 12.28 4.53
N LEU A 25 20.64 13.24 3.62
CA LEU A 25 19.58 13.78 2.77
C LEU A 25 19.07 12.71 1.81
N VAL A 26 17.76 12.72 1.56
CA VAL A 26 17.08 11.78 0.68
C VAL A 26 16.06 12.50 -0.19
N ASP A 27 16.01 12.14 -1.47
CA ASP A 27 14.93 12.52 -2.37
C ASP A 27 14.11 11.28 -2.70
N VAL A 28 12.93 11.16 -2.08
CA VAL A 28 12.10 9.97 -2.14
C VAL A 28 10.65 10.34 -2.36
N ARG A 29 9.97 9.50 -3.15
CA ARG A 29 8.52 9.53 -3.25
C ARG A 29 7.92 8.57 -2.24
N ILE A 30 7.00 9.06 -1.42
CA ILE A 30 6.35 8.27 -0.37
C ILE A 30 5.00 7.78 -0.88
N LEU A 31 4.80 6.46 -0.84
CA LEU A 31 3.51 5.82 -1.05
C LEU A 31 3.15 5.12 0.26
N SER A 32 1.96 5.41 0.78
CA SER A 32 1.44 4.78 1.99
C SER A 32 0.13 4.06 1.69
N ALA A 33 -0.09 2.93 2.37
CA ALA A 33 -1.31 2.14 2.22
C ALA A 33 -1.69 1.55 3.59
N THR A 34 -2.98 1.49 3.87
CA THR A 34 -3.53 0.96 5.13
C THR A 34 -4.93 0.41 4.90
N HIS A 35 -5.25 -0.67 5.62
CA HIS A 35 -6.62 -1.21 5.69
C HIS A 35 -7.45 -0.57 6.82
N LYS A 36 -6.79 0.20 7.71
CA LYS A 36 -7.44 0.92 8.80
C LYS A 36 -7.78 2.33 8.35
N ASN A 37 -8.94 2.82 8.77
CA ASN A 37 -9.32 4.22 8.59
C ASN A 37 -8.42 5.11 9.47
N LEU A 38 -7.58 5.94 8.84
CA LEU A 38 -6.69 6.83 9.57
C LEU A 38 -7.43 7.98 10.24
N GLY A 39 -8.55 8.45 9.68
CA GLY A 39 -9.37 9.51 10.27
C GLY A 39 -9.92 9.09 11.64
N ASP A 40 -10.42 7.86 11.74
CA ASP A 40 -10.89 7.28 13.00
C ASP A 40 -9.73 7.14 13.99
N LEU A 41 -8.57 6.65 13.54
CA LEU A 41 -7.40 6.51 14.41
C LEU A 41 -6.81 7.85 14.89
N VAL A 42 -6.94 8.92 14.11
CA VAL A 42 -6.58 10.27 14.53
C VAL A 42 -7.55 10.75 15.61
N SER A 43 -8.85 10.52 15.42
CA SER A 43 -9.90 10.88 16.39
C SER A 43 -9.72 10.13 17.71
N ASP A 44 -9.30 8.86 17.66
CA ASP A 44 -8.99 8.02 18.82
C ASP A 44 -7.64 8.36 19.50
N GLY A 45 -6.88 9.34 18.98
CA GLY A 45 -5.55 9.70 19.51
C GLY A 45 -4.46 8.63 19.27
N ARG A 46 -4.74 7.62 18.46
CA ARG A 46 -3.82 6.51 18.14
C ARG A 46 -2.89 6.84 16.97
N PHE A 47 -3.25 7.84 16.18
CA PHE A 47 -2.47 8.33 15.05
C PHE A 47 -2.29 9.83 15.16
N ARG A 48 -1.06 10.32 14.94
CA ARG A 48 -0.81 11.75 15.04
C ARG A 48 -1.44 12.52 13.89
N HIS A 49 -2.13 13.59 14.25
CA HIS A 49 -2.74 14.52 13.31
C HIS A 49 -1.70 15.06 12.32
N ASP A 50 -0.56 15.59 12.78
CA ASP A 50 0.48 16.16 11.92
C ASP A 50 1.02 15.22 10.83
N LEU A 51 1.22 13.93 11.16
CA LEU A 51 1.62 12.91 10.20
C LEU A 51 0.50 12.62 9.20
N TYR A 52 -0.75 12.56 9.66
CA TYR A 52 -1.91 12.28 8.80
C TYR A 52 -2.04 13.30 7.68
N TYR A 53 -1.99 14.61 7.98
CA TYR A 53 -2.06 15.65 6.94
C TYR A 53 -0.87 15.66 5.98
N ARG A 54 0.29 15.13 6.40
CA ARG A 54 1.47 15.04 5.54
C ARG A 54 1.40 13.89 4.55
N ILE A 55 0.76 12.77 4.92
CA ILE A 55 0.66 11.60 4.04
C ILE A 55 -0.67 11.52 3.29
N ASN A 56 -1.75 12.09 3.83
CA ASN A 56 -3.09 12.06 3.22
C ASN A 56 -3.34 13.25 2.28
N VAL A 57 -2.39 13.53 1.38
CA VAL A 57 -2.51 14.61 0.39
C VAL A 57 -3.32 14.15 -0.82
N ILE A 58 -3.04 12.94 -1.30
CA ILE A 58 -3.78 12.28 -2.39
C ILE A 58 -4.23 10.94 -1.86
N GLU A 59 -5.53 10.79 -1.65
CA GLU A 59 -6.13 9.54 -1.21
C GLU A 59 -6.66 8.75 -2.41
N LEU A 60 -6.26 7.49 -2.52
CA LEU A 60 -6.76 6.57 -3.53
C LEU A 60 -7.49 5.40 -2.86
N ARG A 61 -8.82 5.42 -2.94
CA ARG A 61 -9.65 4.29 -2.49
C ARG A 61 -9.51 3.13 -3.49
N VAL A 62 -9.08 1.97 -2.99
CA VAL A 62 -9.08 0.72 -3.75
C VAL A 62 -10.36 -0.05 -3.38
N PRO A 63 -11.43 -0.03 -4.19
CA PRO A 63 -12.64 -0.78 -3.87
C PRO A 63 -12.34 -2.28 -3.78
N PRO A 64 -13.00 -3.02 -2.87
CA PRO A 64 -12.89 -4.47 -2.77
C PRO A 64 -13.45 -5.15 -4.03
N LEU A 65 -13.02 -6.38 -4.30
CA LEU A 65 -13.40 -7.11 -5.53
C LEU A 65 -14.92 -7.25 -5.72
N ARG A 66 -15.68 -7.36 -4.62
CA ARG A 66 -17.16 -7.38 -4.62
C ARG A 66 -17.81 -6.12 -5.22
N GLU A 67 -17.13 -4.97 -5.22
CA GLU A 67 -17.59 -3.71 -5.81
C GLU A 67 -17.13 -3.54 -7.27
N ARG A 68 -16.29 -4.46 -7.77
CA ARG A 68 -15.65 -4.40 -9.11
C ARG A 68 -15.69 -5.76 -9.81
N GLY A 69 -16.84 -6.43 -9.76
CA GLY A 69 -17.02 -7.80 -10.30
C GLY A 69 -16.64 -7.93 -11.78
N GLY A 70 -16.73 -6.86 -12.58
CA GLY A 70 -16.30 -6.85 -13.97
C GLY A 70 -14.81 -7.14 -14.19
N ASP A 71 -13.96 -6.94 -13.17
CA ASP A 71 -12.52 -7.20 -13.25
C ASP A 71 -12.19 -8.71 -13.11
N LEU A 72 -13.16 -9.53 -12.66
CA LEU A 72 -12.94 -10.95 -12.33
C LEU A 72 -12.37 -11.78 -13.48
N PRO A 73 -12.91 -11.73 -14.73
CA PRO A 73 -12.39 -12.57 -15.81
C PRO A 73 -10.95 -12.24 -16.16
N GLN A 74 -10.59 -10.95 -16.19
CA GLN A 74 -9.24 -10.51 -16.52
C GLN A 74 -8.24 -10.89 -15.43
N LEU A 75 -8.62 -10.71 -14.15
CA LEU A 75 -7.79 -11.09 -13.02
C LEU A 75 -7.57 -12.60 -12.96
N ALA A 76 -8.63 -13.39 -13.14
CA ALA A 76 -8.56 -14.85 -13.11
C ALA A 76 -7.65 -15.39 -14.22
N ALA A 77 -7.79 -14.88 -15.45
CA ALA A 77 -6.93 -15.26 -16.57
C ALA A 77 -5.45 -14.94 -16.30
N ALA A 78 -5.15 -13.73 -15.80
CA ALA A 78 -3.78 -13.33 -15.49
C ALA A 78 -3.15 -14.16 -14.36
N ILE A 79 -3.91 -14.45 -13.31
CA ILE A 79 -3.45 -15.26 -12.17
C ILE A 79 -3.17 -16.69 -12.60
N ILE A 80 -4.07 -17.30 -13.38
CA ILE A 80 -3.91 -18.68 -13.86
C ILE A 80 -2.72 -18.81 -14.80
N ALA A 81 -2.54 -17.86 -15.73
CA ALA A 81 -1.38 -17.85 -16.60
C ALA A 81 -0.07 -17.80 -15.79
N ARG A 82 -0.01 -16.95 -14.76
CA ARG A 82 1.15 -16.85 -13.87
C ARG A 82 1.43 -18.16 -13.12
N LEU A 83 0.39 -18.79 -12.58
CA LEU A 83 0.51 -20.06 -11.85
C LEU A 83 0.89 -21.23 -12.77
N ALA A 84 0.25 -21.35 -13.94
CA ALA A 84 0.58 -22.38 -14.92
C ALA A 84 2.07 -22.29 -15.31
N HIS A 85 2.55 -21.07 -15.57
CA HIS A 85 3.96 -20.82 -15.86
C HIS A 85 4.89 -21.21 -14.71
N SER A 86 4.59 -20.79 -13.47
CA SER A 86 5.45 -21.13 -12.31
C SER A 86 5.51 -22.62 -12.00
N HIS A 87 4.49 -23.38 -12.41
CA HIS A 87 4.42 -24.83 -12.20
C HIS A 87 4.80 -25.66 -13.44
N GLY A 88 5.21 -25.02 -14.54
CA GLY A 88 5.55 -25.72 -15.80
C GLY A 88 4.37 -26.49 -16.40
N ARG A 89 3.14 -26.01 -16.17
CA ARG A 89 1.90 -26.63 -16.65
C ARG A 89 1.31 -25.82 -17.80
N PRO A 90 0.53 -26.45 -18.71
CA PRO A 90 -0.28 -25.70 -19.66
C PRO A 90 -1.31 -24.83 -18.94
N ILE A 91 -1.65 -23.68 -19.53
CA ILE A 91 -2.65 -22.74 -18.97
C ILE A 91 -4.03 -23.41 -19.06
N PRO A 92 -4.71 -23.71 -17.94
CA PRO A 92 -6.04 -24.29 -17.96
C PRO A 92 -7.07 -23.26 -18.43
N LEU A 93 -8.08 -23.74 -19.14
CA LEU A 93 -9.25 -22.94 -19.53
C LEU A 93 -10.25 -22.90 -18.38
N LEU A 94 -10.75 -21.70 -18.07
CA LEU A 94 -11.86 -21.53 -17.14
C LEU A 94 -13.19 -21.71 -17.87
N THR A 95 -14.09 -22.53 -17.31
CA THR A 95 -15.47 -22.63 -17.79
C THR A 95 -16.27 -21.40 -17.36
N GLN A 96 -17.34 -21.07 -18.09
CA GLN A 96 -18.20 -19.94 -17.75
C GLN A 96 -18.84 -20.07 -16.35
N SER A 97 -19.10 -21.31 -15.90
CA SER A 97 -19.63 -21.58 -14.55
C SER A 97 -18.61 -21.38 -13.42
N ALA A 98 -17.32 -21.25 -13.76
CA ALA A 98 -16.23 -21.04 -12.81
C ALA A 98 -15.83 -19.55 -12.70
N LEU A 99 -16.42 -18.68 -13.51
CA LEU A 99 -16.27 -17.23 -13.51
C LEU A 99 -17.52 -16.56 -12.94
#